data_AF-A0AA51M2S1-F1
#
_entry.id   AF-A0AA51M2S1-F1
#
_cell.length_a   1.000
_cell.length_b   1.000
_cell.length_c   1.000
_cell.angle_alpha   90.00
_cell.angle_beta   90.00
_cell.angle_gamma   90.00
#
_symmetry.space_group_name_H-M   'P 1'
#
loop_
_entity.id
_entity.type
_entity.pdbx_description
1 polymer ?
#
loop_
_entity_poly.entity_id
_entity_poly.type
_entity_poly.pdbx_seq_one_letter_code
_entity_poly.pdbx_strand_id
1 'polypeptide(L)'
;MTTMMKPDEQLIADLGREKARETAAHIAYLRHLRQLHERGFIQVRLAKIVGVSQPTISDMLRRARVDAPDVRPGTHGGTAYEIAARYAAGEISRTAMLRELTGWKYERPAEPNPFEWAEDGNPATEGSFTVQVGRALRDGFLTDEDYDALLEALADR
;
A
#
# COMPACT_ATOMS: atom_id res chain seq x y z
N MET A 1 -29.26 21.23 3.08
CA MET A 1 -28.76 21.79 1.82
C MET A 1 -27.61 20.93 1.35
N THR A 2 -27.83 20.08 0.35
CA THR A 2 -26.76 19.27 -0.25
C THR A 2 -25.91 20.21 -1.10
N THR A 3 -24.73 20.58 -0.62
CA THR A 3 -23.73 21.25 -1.44
C THR A 3 -23.39 20.29 -2.58
N MET A 4 -23.93 20.54 -3.77
CA MET A 4 -23.44 19.86 -4.97
C MET A 4 -21.98 20.27 -5.13
N MET A 5 -21.06 19.32 -4.94
CA MET A 5 -19.66 19.49 -5.33
C MET A 5 -19.62 19.96 -6.77
N LYS A 6 -18.70 20.88 -7.08
CA LYS A 6 -18.55 21.33 -8.47
C LYS A 6 -18.20 20.11 -9.33
N PRO A 7 -18.64 20.06 -10.61
CA PRO A 7 -18.39 18.92 -11.48
C PRO A 7 -16.91 18.47 -11.50
N ASP A 8 -15.98 19.42 -11.47
CA ASP A 8 -14.55 19.15 -11.45
C ASP A 8 -14.07 18.52 -10.13
N GLU A 9 -14.62 18.97 -8.99
CA GLU A 9 -14.31 18.40 -7.66
C GLU A 9 -14.78 16.95 -7.57
N GLN A 10 -15.96 16.65 -8.12
CA GLN A 10 -16.48 15.29 -8.21
C GLN A 10 -15.60 14.41 -9.10
N LEU A 11 -15.19 14.91 -10.26
CA LEU A 11 -14.33 14.16 -11.17
C LEU A 11 -12.94 13.88 -10.57
N ILE A 12 -12.38 14.83 -9.82
CA ILE A 12 -11.12 14.64 -9.08
C ILE A 12 -11.28 13.54 -8.02
N ALA A 13 -12.35 13.59 -7.24
CA ALA A 13 -12.64 12.55 -6.24
C ALA A 13 -12.82 11.17 -6.89
N ASP A 14 -13.53 11.10 -8.02
CA ASP A 14 -13.74 9.86 -8.77
C ASP A 14 -12.41 9.31 -9.30
N LEU A 15 -11.57 10.15 -9.91
CA LEU A 15 -10.26 9.76 -10.39
C LEU A 15 -9.36 9.23 -9.25
N GLY A 16 -9.39 9.88 -8.08
CA GLY A 16 -8.67 9.40 -6.89
C GLY A 16 -9.11 7.99 -6.47
N ARG A 17 -10.42 7.74 -6.44
CA ARG A 17 -10.97 6.41 -6.14
C ARG A 17 -10.59 5.37 -7.18
N GLU A 18 -10.60 5.69 -8.47
CA GLU A 18 -10.17 4.76 -9.52
C GLU A 18 -8.67 4.44 -9.42
N LYS A 19 -7.82 5.45 -9.16
CA LYS A 19 -6.38 5.23 -8.90
C LYS A 19 -6.16 4.29 -7.72
N ALA A 20 -6.94 4.45 -6.65
CA ALA A 20 -6.87 3.59 -5.47
C ALA A 20 -7.29 2.15 -5.79
N ARG A 21 -8.38 1.96 -6.55
CA ARG A 21 -8.81 0.63 -7.05
C ARG A 21 -7.78 -0.02 -7.92
N GLU A 22 -7.20 0.71 -8.88
CA GLU A 22 -6.13 0.21 -9.74
C GLU A 22 -4.94 -0.26 -8.90
N THR A 23 -4.55 0.52 -7.89
CA THR A 23 -3.43 0.19 -7.01
C THR A 23 -3.71 -1.06 -6.17
N ALA A 24 -4.88 -1.14 -5.53
CA ALA A 24 -5.28 -2.31 -4.75
C ALA A 24 -5.39 -3.58 -5.62
N ALA A 25 -5.95 -3.45 -6.82
CA ALA A 25 -6.05 -4.52 -7.80
C ALA A 25 -4.65 -4.97 -8.28
N HIS A 26 -3.73 -4.03 -8.51
CA HIS A 26 -2.37 -4.34 -8.91
C HIS A 26 -1.60 -5.12 -7.83
N ILE A 27 -1.72 -4.72 -6.56
CA ILE A 27 -1.14 -5.45 -5.42
C ILE A 27 -1.72 -6.87 -5.35
N ALA A 28 -3.04 -7.02 -5.47
CA ALA A 28 -3.69 -8.33 -5.49
C ALA A 28 -3.23 -9.19 -6.68
N TYR A 29 -3.07 -8.59 -7.86
CA TYR A 29 -2.55 -9.25 -9.05
C TYR A 29 -1.14 -9.79 -8.83
N LEU A 30 -0.22 -8.97 -8.32
CA LEU A 30 1.15 -9.38 -8.01
C LEU A 30 1.18 -10.51 -6.96
N ARG A 31 0.34 -10.40 -5.93
CA ARG A 31 0.18 -11.44 -4.90
C ARG A 31 -0.25 -12.77 -5.53
N HIS A 32 -1.30 -12.78 -6.34
CA HIS A 32 -1.79 -14.00 -6.99
C HIS A 32 -0.75 -14.60 -7.93
N LEU A 33 -0.03 -13.77 -8.69
CA LEU A 33 1.06 -14.23 -9.55
C LEU A 33 2.16 -14.95 -8.74
N ARG A 34 2.59 -14.35 -7.61
CA ARG A 34 3.56 -14.95 -6.69
C ARG A 34 3.04 -16.27 -6.11
N GLN A 35 1.82 -16.28 -5.59
CA GLN A 35 1.22 -17.49 -4.99
C GLN A 35 1.07 -18.64 -6.01
N LEU A 36 0.74 -18.35 -7.27
CA LEU A 36 0.71 -19.38 -8.32
C LEU A 36 2.10 -19.96 -8.59
N HIS A 37 3.12 -19.11 -8.65
CA HIS A 37 4.50 -19.56 -8.80
C HIS A 37 4.95 -20.43 -7.61
N GLU A 38 4.62 -20.04 -6.38
CA GLU A 38 4.91 -20.82 -5.16
C GLU A 38 4.19 -22.17 -5.13
N ARG A 39 3.03 -22.28 -5.80
CA ARG A 39 2.29 -23.54 -6.01
C ARG A 39 2.85 -24.39 -7.18
N GLY A 40 3.99 -24.02 -7.75
CA GLY A 40 4.70 -24.82 -8.77
C GLY A 40 4.40 -24.45 -10.22
N PHE A 41 3.70 -23.35 -10.49
CA PHE A 41 3.53 -22.88 -11.87
C PHE A 41 4.84 -22.29 -12.39
N ILE A 42 5.35 -22.85 -13.50
CA ILE A 42 6.57 -22.36 -14.14
C ILE A 42 6.35 -20.99 -14.81
N GLN A 43 7.37 -20.13 -14.80
CA GLN A 43 7.27 -18.75 -15.29
C GLN A 43 6.87 -18.65 -16.77
N VAL A 44 7.26 -19.60 -17.62
CA VAL A 44 6.84 -19.64 -19.03
C VAL A 44 5.32 -19.84 -19.16
N ARG A 45 4.72 -20.63 -18.27
CA ARG A 45 3.26 -20.83 -18.26
C ARG A 45 2.55 -19.57 -17.77
N LEU A 46 3.08 -18.93 -16.72
CA LEU A 46 2.56 -17.67 -16.20
C LEU A 46 2.65 -16.55 -17.26
N ALA A 47 3.75 -16.48 -18.00
CA ALA A 47 3.96 -15.53 -19.09
C ALA A 47 2.87 -15.64 -20.17
N LYS A 48 2.50 -16.88 -20.55
CA LYS A 48 1.41 -17.14 -21.48
C LYS A 48 0.04 -16.73 -20.94
N ILE A 49 -0.24 -16.99 -19.65
CA ILE A 49 -1.51 -16.63 -19.00
C ILE A 49 -1.67 -15.10 -18.94
N VAL A 50 -0.61 -14.41 -18.56
CA VAL A 50 -0.59 -12.95 -18.40
C VAL A 50 -0.49 -12.22 -19.75
N GLY A 51 0.10 -12.85 -20.77
CA GLY A 51 0.33 -12.24 -22.07
C GLY A 51 1.59 -11.35 -22.13
N VAL A 52 2.63 -11.70 -21.36
CA VAL A 52 3.91 -10.95 -21.32
C VAL A 52 5.10 -11.89 -21.54
N SER A 53 6.31 -11.32 -21.61
CA SER A 53 7.54 -12.11 -21.71
C SER A 53 7.88 -12.82 -20.39
N GLN A 54 8.62 -13.94 -20.45
CA GLN A 54 9.08 -14.63 -19.23
C GLN A 54 10.02 -13.75 -18.37
N PRO A 55 10.95 -12.95 -18.92
CA PRO A 55 11.72 -11.99 -18.13
C PRO A 55 10.84 -10.98 -17.38
N THR A 56 9.73 -10.52 -18.00
CA THR A 56 8.74 -9.66 -17.33
C THR A 56 8.12 -10.36 -16.13
N ILE A 57 7.79 -11.66 -16.24
CA ILE A 57 7.30 -12.45 -15.09
C ILE A 57 8.35 -12.55 -13.98
N SER A 58 9.62 -12.80 -14.34
CA SER A 58 10.69 -12.84 -13.35
C SER A 58 10.80 -11.53 -12.58
N ASP A 59 10.70 -10.39 -13.27
CA ASP A 59 10.72 -9.08 -12.63
C ASP A 59 9.49 -8.83 -11.75
N MET A 60 8.29 -9.15 -12.24
CA MET A 60 7.05 -9.06 -11.46
C MET A 60 7.11 -9.91 -10.18
N LEU A 61 7.63 -11.15 -10.26
CA LEU A 61 7.79 -12.03 -9.10
C LEU A 61 8.79 -11.49 -8.08
N ARG A 62 9.86 -10.83 -8.53
CA ARG A 62 10.83 -10.16 -7.67
C ARG A 62 10.15 -9.03 -6.88
N ARG A 63 9.40 -8.16 -7.57
CA ARG A 63 8.65 -7.06 -6.94
C ARG A 63 7.55 -7.57 -6.00
N ALA A 64 6.80 -8.58 -6.42
CA ALA A 64 5.68 -9.14 -5.65
C ALA A 64 6.09 -9.67 -4.26
N ARG A 65 7.34 -10.11 -4.06
CA ARG A 65 7.84 -10.56 -2.75
C ARG A 65 7.89 -9.43 -1.72
N VAL A 66 8.05 -8.21 -2.20
CA VAL A 66 8.18 -7.00 -1.39
C VAL A 66 6.84 -6.26 -1.34
N ASP A 67 6.29 -5.95 -2.52
CA ASP A 67 5.16 -5.04 -2.65
C ASP A 67 3.80 -5.70 -2.38
N ALA A 68 3.74 -7.04 -2.49
CA ALA A 68 2.49 -7.80 -2.45
C ALA A 68 2.57 -9.04 -1.53
N PRO A 69 2.93 -8.86 -0.24
CA PRO A 69 2.88 -9.94 0.74
C PRO A 69 1.43 -10.42 0.91
N ASP A 70 1.29 -11.60 1.54
CA ASP A 70 -0.03 -12.14 1.87
C ASP A 70 -0.78 -11.24 2.84
N VAL A 71 -2.10 -11.21 2.69
CA VAL A 71 -2.99 -10.48 3.61
C VAL A 71 -2.78 -11.01 5.01
N ARG A 72 -2.53 -10.12 5.97
CA ARG A 72 -2.30 -10.53 7.35
C ARG A 72 -3.63 -10.98 7.98
N PRO A 73 -3.63 -12.03 8.82
CA PRO A 73 -4.85 -12.44 9.50
C PRO A 73 -5.48 -11.27 10.29
N GLY A 74 -6.77 -11.03 10.08
CA GLY A 74 -7.52 -9.95 10.75
C GLY A 74 -7.37 -8.55 10.14
N THR A 75 -6.64 -8.42 9.02
CA THR A 75 -6.54 -7.19 8.24
C THR A 75 -7.10 -7.36 6.82
N HIS A 76 -7.28 -6.25 6.12
CA HIS A 76 -7.70 -6.24 4.72
C HIS A 76 -6.53 -6.10 3.72
N GLY A 77 -5.30 -5.92 4.20
CA GLY A 77 -4.11 -5.82 3.35
C GLY A 77 -2.90 -6.55 3.93
N GLY A 78 -1.97 -6.90 3.05
CA GLY A 78 -0.65 -7.43 3.41
C GLY A 78 0.32 -6.34 3.87
N THR A 79 0.03 -5.09 3.56
CA THR A 79 0.78 -3.89 3.96
C THR A 79 -0.16 -2.80 4.47
N ALA A 80 0.37 -1.87 5.28
CA ALA A 80 -0.39 -0.69 5.71
C ALA A 80 -0.76 0.21 4.52
N TYR A 81 0.13 0.30 3.52
CA TYR A 81 -0.16 0.98 2.25
C TYR A 81 -1.35 0.37 1.50
N GLU A 82 -1.45 -0.97 1.41
CA GLU A 82 -2.60 -1.63 0.77
C GLU A 82 -3.90 -1.37 1.53
N ILE A 83 -3.87 -1.36 2.87
CA ILE A 83 -5.05 -1.05 3.68
C ILE A 83 -5.56 0.36 3.36
N ALA A 84 -4.67 1.35 3.28
CA ALA A 84 -5.04 2.70 2.87
C ALA A 84 -5.59 2.76 1.44
N ALA A 85 -4.97 2.06 0.48
CA ALA A 85 -5.46 1.99 -0.89
C ALA A 85 -6.88 1.39 -0.97
N ARG A 86 -7.18 0.34 -0.20
CA ARG A 86 -8.52 -0.27 -0.15
C ARG A 86 -9.56 0.65 0.48
N TYR A 87 -9.17 1.44 1.48
CA TYR A 87 -10.05 2.47 2.04
C TYR A 87 -10.41 3.52 1.00
N ALA A 88 -9.41 4.09 0.32
CA ALA A 88 -9.62 5.07 -0.73
C ALA A 88 -10.41 4.50 -1.93
N ALA A 89 -10.27 3.21 -2.23
CA ALA A 89 -11.07 2.50 -3.22
C ALA A 89 -12.55 2.34 -2.83
N GLY A 90 -12.89 2.54 -1.56
CA GLY A 90 -14.21 2.33 -0.97
C GLY A 90 -14.50 0.86 -0.62
N GLU A 91 -13.48 0.00 -0.56
CA GLU A 91 -13.63 -1.42 -0.22
C GLU A 91 -13.75 -1.65 1.29
N ILE A 92 -13.19 -0.75 2.11
CA ILE A 92 -13.28 -0.79 3.56
C ILE A 92 -13.68 0.58 4.12
N SER A 93 -14.29 0.57 5.31
CA SER A 93 -14.69 1.80 6.00
C SER A 93 -13.50 2.51 6.65
N ARG A 94 -13.63 3.82 6.90
CA ARG A 94 -12.64 4.61 7.65
C ARG A 94 -12.33 4.00 9.01
N THR A 95 -13.36 3.54 9.74
CA THR A 95 -13.21 2.90 11.05
C THR A 95 -12.39 1.61 10.97
N ALA A 96 -12.62 0.77 9.95
CA ALA A 96 -11.83 -0.44 9.75
C ALA A 96 -10.37 -0.13 9.41
N MET A 97 -10.15 0.86 8.52
CA MET A 97 -8.83 1.35 8.14
C MET A 97 -8.05 1.85 9.36
N LEU A 98 -8.61 2.79 10.13
CA LEU A 98 -7.93 3.35 11.31
C LEU A 98 -7.59 2.26 12.33
N ARG A 99 -8.54 1.39 12.66
CA ARG A 99 -8.32 0.26 13.58
C ARG A 99 -7.13 -0.61 13.15
N GLU A 100 -7.02 -0.91 11.85
CA GLU A 100 -5.95 -1.76 11.32
C GLU A 100 -4.61 -1.04 11.24
N LEU A 101 -4.60 0.23 10.83
CA LEU A 101 -3.37 1.03 10.75
C LEU A 101 -2.81 1.38 12.14
N THR A 102 -3.65 1.65 13.14
CA THR A 102 -3.21 1.85 14.53
C THR A 102 -2.71 0.55 15.16
N GLY A 103 -3.35 -0.58 14.81
CA GLY A 103 -2.91 -1.92 15.25
C GLY A 103 -1.63 -2.41 14.57
N TRP A 104 -1.20 -1.75 13.47
CA TRP A 104 -0.06 -2.18 12.68
C TRP A 104 1.26 -2.03 13.44
N LYS A 105 2.12 -3.04 13.34
CA LYS A 105 3.49 -2.97 13.86
C LYS A 105 4.41 -2.42 12.77
N TYR A 106 4.66 -1.12 12.81
CA TYR A 106 5.60 -0.46 11.90
C TYR A 106 7.04 -0.80 12.25
N GLU A 107 7.85 -1.04 11.24
CA GLU A 107 9.28 -1.24 11.42
C GLU A 107 9.92 0.10 11.81
N ARG A 108 10.82 0.07 12.80
CA ARG A 108 11.58 1.25 13.14
C ARG A 108 12.57 1.52 12.01
N PRO A 109 12.72 2.77 11.56
CA PRO A 109 13.87 3.14 10.75
C PRO A 109 15.14 2.69 11.46
N ALA A 110 16.18 2.36 10.71
CA ALA A 110 17.49 2.15 11.32
C ALA A 110 17.88 3.39 12.16
N GLU A 111 18.72 3.19 13.17
CA GLU A 111 19.22 4.31 13.98
C GLU A 111 20.07 5.25 13.11
N PRO A 112 19.90 6.58 13.23
CA PRO A 112 20.70 7.55 12.50
C PRO A 112 22.19 7.25 12.64
N ASN A 113 22.96 7.52 11.61
CA ASN A 113 24.41 7.38 11.69
C ASN A 113 24.92 8.24 12.89
N PRO A 114 25.68 7.66 13.85
CA PRO A 114 26.20 8.40 14.99
C PRO A 114 27.16 9.54 14.60
N PHE A 115 27.59 9.59 13.35
CA PHE A 115 28.40 10.67 12.79
C PHE A 115 27.50 11.70 12.08
N GLU A 116 27.35 12.89 12.67
CA GLU A 116 26.54 14.00 12.11
C GLU A 116 26.97 14.46 10.71
N TRP A 117 28.23 14.21 10.32
CA TRP A 117 28.78 14.57 9.00
C TRP A 117 28.47 13.55 7.91
N ALA A 118 28.00 12.36 8.27
CA ALA A 118 27.55 11.37 7.31
C ALA A 118 26.07 11.66 6.99
N GLU A 119 25.83 12.42 5.92
CA GLU A 119 24.50 12.52 5.29
C GLU A 119 24.12 11.21 4.58
N ASP A 120 24.35 10.08 5.24
CA ASP A 120 23.76 8.81 4.83
C ASP A 120 22.33 8.83 5.37
N GLY A 121 21.44 9.48 4.62
CA GLY A 121 20.00 9.40 4.86
C GLY A 121 19.64 7.93 5.03
N ASN A 122 19.31 7.53 6.26
CA ASN A 122 19.24 6.11 6.61
C ASN A 122 18.27 5.42 5.66
N PRO A 123 18.64 4.30 5.00
CA PRO A 123 17.77 3.67 4.02
C PRO A 123 16.39 3.42 4.62
N ALA A 124 15.38 4.00 3.98
CA ALA A 124 14.02 3.92 4.46
C ALA A 124 13.59 2.44 4.48
N THR A 125 13.27 1.92 5.66
CA THR A 125 12.83 0.55 5.81
C THR A 125 11.42 0.41 5.22
N GLU A 126 11.22 -0.58 4.37
CA GLU A 126 9.96 -0.74 3.62
C GLU A 126 8.74 -0.82 4.53
N GLY A 127 8.84 -1.49 5.69
CA GLY A 127 7.76 -1.58 6.68
C GLY A 127 7.61 -0.38 7.61
N SER A 128 8.39 0.69 7.43
CA SER A 128 8.33 1.88 8.29
C SER A 128 7.06 2.70 8.07
N PHE A 129 6.66 3.46 9.10
CA PHE A 129 5.48 4.32 9.05
C PHE A 129 5.55 5.32 7.88
N THR A 130 6.69 5.96 7.68
CA THR A 130 6.90 6.94 6.59
C THR A 130 6.74 6.30 5.21
N VAL A 131 7.29 5.11 4.99
CA VAL A 131 7.21 4.42 3.68
C VAL A 131 5.82 3.86 3.42
N GLN A 132 5.10 3.45 4.47
CA GLN A 132 3.77 2.87 4.33
C GLN A 132 2.68 3.94 4.32
N VAL A 133 2.54 4.68 5.42
CA VAL A 133 1.47 5.66 5.65
C VAL A 133 1.81 6.99 5.00
N GLY A 134 3.05 7.47 5.15
CA GLY A 134 3.49 8.72 4.51
C GLY A 134 3.43 8.64 2.97
N ARG A 135 3.69 7.46 2.40
CA ARG A 135 3.45 7.22 0.97
C ARG A 135 1.95 7.22 0.65
N ALA A 136 1.11 6.56 1.43
CA ALA A 136 -0.33 6.54 1.22
C ALA A 136 -0.95 7.94 1.23
N LEU A 137 -0.50 8.84 2.12
CA LEU A 137 -0.90 10.25 2.11
C LEU A 137 -0.47 10.94 0.80
N ARG A 138 0.80 10.81 0.43
CA ARG A 138 1.34 11.41 -0.81
C ARG A 138 0.64 10.91 -2.07
N ASP A 139 0.27 9.64 -2.09
CA ASP A 139 -0.44 9.00 -3.20
C ASP A 139 -1.95 9.32 -3.21
N GLY A 140 -2.46 10.01 -2.18
CA GLY A 140 -3.84 10.48 -2.06
C GLY A 140 -4.81 9.42 -1.53
N PHE A 141 -4.31 8.36 -0.87
CA PHE A 141 -5.15 7.32 -0.28
C PHE A 141 -5.59 7.62 1.14
N LEU A 142 -4.91 8.56 1.78
CA LEU A 142 -5.30 9.15 3.05
C LEU A 142 -5.48 10.65 2.84
N THR A 143 -6.47 11.21 3.51
CA THR A 143 -6.56 12.66 3.68
C THR A 143 -5.62 13.11 4.80
N ASP A 144 -5.33 14.42 4.89
CA ASP A 144 -4.59 14.98 6.02
C ASP A 144 -5.31 14.66 7.35
N GLU A 145 -6.65 14.72 7.37
CA GLU A 145 -7.45 14.36 8.55
C GLU A 145 -7.30 12.87 8.93
N ASP A 146 -7.28 11.96 7.96
CA ASP A 146 -7.03 10.53 8.23
C ASP A 146 -5.63 10.29 8.78
N TYR A 147 -4.65 11.03 8.26
CA TYR A 147 -3.26 10.93 8.69
C TYR A 147 -3.07 11.47 10.12
N ASP A 148 -3.64 12.63 10.43
CA ASP A 148 -3.58 13.24 11.76
C ASP A 148 -4.30 12.39 12.80
N ALA A 149 -5.50 11.89 12.48
CA ALA A 149 -6.24 10.97 13.37
C ALA A 149 -5.45 9.69 13.67
N LEU A 150 -4.71 9.16 12.68
CA LEU A 150 -3.85 8.01 12.88
C LEU A 150 -2.63 8.34 13.77
N LEU A 151 -2.02 9.51 13.60
CA LEU A 151 -0.91 9.96 14.45
C LEU A 151 -1.36 10.13 15.91
N GLU A 152 -2.50 10.76 16.14
CA GLU A 152 -3.09 10.92 17.47
C GLU A 152 -3.35 9.55 18.12
N ALA A 153 -4.00 8.63 17.41
CA ALA A 153 -4.27 7.28 17.91
C ALA A 153 -3.01 6.45 18.19
N LEU A 154 -1.90 6.73 17.51
CA LEU A 154 -0.61 6.07 17.77
C LEU A 154 0.14 6.70 18.94
N ALA A 155 -0.07 7.98 19.23
CA ALA A 155 0.54 8.67 20.37
C ALA A 155 -0.06 8.23 21.71
N ASP A 156 -1.35 7.89 21.72
CA ASP A 156 -2.09 7.44 22.91
C ASP A 156 -1.86 5.96 23.30
N ARG A 157 -0.88 5.30 22.67
CA ARG A 157 -0.60 3.86 22.83
C ARG A 157 0.73 3.58 23.55
#